data_AF-A0A8R7UG97-F1
#
_entry.id   AF-A0A8R7UG97-F1
#
_cell.length_a   1.000
_cell.length_b   1.000
_cell.length_c   1.000
_cell.angle_alpha   90.00
_cell.angle_beta   90.00
_cell.angle_gamma   90.00
#
_symmetry.space_group_name_H-M   'P 1'
#
loop_
_entity.id
_entity.type
_entity.pdbx_description
1 polymer ?
#
loop_
_entity_poly.entity_id
_entity_poly.type
_entity_poly.pdbx_seq_one_letter_code
_entity_poly.pdbx_strand_id
1 'polypeptide(L)'
;MATRPRSGRTQLGSHLQIGRSELVSVVIKPSNQLKITFLEAKDITELGTLKEASKLFVPGGAKIYSARTIKVKDQEGIRLFLSIFKGILQKAMASVVKLLYEIIFCRTYYFYEFRFDRQHVALMATVDSGKTYIAAATAPETRWETDGVTLRSAAVSMSLA
;
A
#
# COMPACT_ATOMS: atom_id res chain seq x y z
N MET A 1 12.79 44.56 3.83
CA MET A 1 13.19 43.40 3.01
C MET A 1 13.47 42.22 3.94
N ALA A 2 12.51 41.30 4.10
CA ALA A 2 12.66 39.97 4.69
C ALA A 2 11.33 39.22 4.50
N THR A 3 11.18 38.51 3.40
CA THR A 3 10.01 37.66 3.12
C THR A 3 10.14 36.35 3.89
N ARG A 4 9.23 36.10 4.85
CA ARG A 4 9.08 34.79 5.50
C ARG A 4 8.49 33.78 4.51
N PRO A 5 9.02 32.56 4.36
CA PRO A 5 8.44 31.57 3.45
C PRO A 5 7.19 30.92 4.07
N ARG A 6 6.18 30.73 3.20
CA ARG A 6 4.91 30.04 3.45
C ARG A 6 5.15 28.62 3.97
N SER A 7 4.62 28.34 5.16
CA SER A 7 4.42 26.99 5.69
C SER A 7 3.41 26.25 4.80
N GLY A 8 3.91 25.30 4.02
CA GLY A 8 3.09 24.33 3.29
C GLY A 8 2.35 23.45 4.28
N ARG A 9 1.02 23.59 4.33
CA ARG A 9 0.14 22.67 5.03
C ARG A 9 0.14 21.33 4.28
N THR A 10 0.96 20.40 4.75
CA THR A 10 0.80 18.96 4.46
C THR A 10 -0.44 18.49 5.21
N GLN A 11 -1.50 18.11 4.49
CA GLN A 11 -2.74 17.63 5.11
C GLN A 11 -2.47 16.35 5.91
N LEU A 12 -2.93 16.39 7.17
CA LEU A 12 -2.90 15.34 8.17
C LEU A 12 -3.56 14.06 7.65
N GLY A 13 -2.89 12.92 7.88
CA GLY A 13 -3.54 11.61 7.83
C GLY A 13 -4.71 11.55 8.82
N SER A 14 -5.78 10.88 8.43
CA SER A 14 -6.96 10.67 9.27
C SER A 14 -6.60 9.82 10.48
N HIS A 15 -6.49 10.47 11.62
CA HIS A 15 -6.33 9.87 12.95
C HIS A 15 -7.72 9.52 13.48
N LEU A 16 -8.08 8.23 13.48
CA LEU A 16 -9.30 7.76 14.16
C LEU A 16 -8.91 7.35 15.59
N GLN A 17 -9.23 8.21 16.55
CA GLN A 17 -8.87 8.05 17.95
C GLN A 17 -10.06 7.45 18.71
N ILE A 18 -10.04 6.14 18.93
CA ILE A 18 -10.94 5.47 19.88
C ILE A 18 -10.08 5.11 21.09
N GLY A 19 -10.40 5.65 22.27
CA GLY A 19 -9.92 5.15 23.57
C GLY A 19 -8.45 5.35 23.94
N ARG A 20 -8.20 5.85 25.16
CA ARG A 20 -6.89 6.27 25.70
C ARG A 20 -5.87 5.13 25.97
N SER A 21 -6.02 3.96 25.35
CA SER A 21 -5.10 2.81 25.48
C SER A 21 -5.01 1.96 24.21
N GLU A 22 -5.40 2.51 23.06
CA GLU A 22 -5.78 1.76 21.86
C GLU A 22 -5.21 2.47 20.61
N LEU A 23 -3.95 2.23 20.26
CA LEU A 23 -3.34 2.85 19.08
C LEU A 23 -3.54 1.97 17.84
N VAL A 24 -4.61 2.22 17.09
CA VAL A 24 -4.73 1.78 15.69
C VAL A 24 -4.25 2.94 14.81
N SER A 25 -3.01 2.85 14.30
CA SER A 25 -2.42 3.93 13.51
C SER A 25 -2.22 3.51 12.05
N VAL A 26 -2.97 4.13 11.12
CA VAL A 26 -2.69 4.02 9.69
C VAL A 26 -1.66 5.08 9.32
N VAL A 27 -0.45 4.64 8.99
CA VAL A 27 0.69 5.53 8.71
C VAL A 27 1.04 5.49 7.24
N ILE A 28 0.58 6.49 6.49
CA ILE A 28 0.99 6.72 5.09
C ILE A 28 2.20 7.64 5.09
N LYS A 29 3.39 7.12 4.77
CA LYS A 29 4.62 7.93 4.65
C LYS A 29 5.14 7.91 3.22
N PRO A 30 5.25 9.07 2.53
CA PRO A 30 6.07 9.16 1.34
C PRO A 30 7.55 9.01 1.74
N SER A 31 8.22 7.98 1.24
CA SER A 31 9.63 7.73 1.51
C SER A 31 10.54 8.71 0.79
N ASN A 32 10.82 9.86 1.43
CA ASN A 32 11.91 10.75 1.03
C ASN A 32 13.22 10.46 1.79
N GLN A 33 13.28 9.39 2.60
CA GLN A 33 14.40 9.08 3.51
C GLN A 33 15.07 7.71 3.28
N LEU A 34 14.67 6.94 2.26
CA LEU A 34 15.31 5.65 1.96
C LEU A 34 16.19 5.79 0.72
N LYS A 35 17.49 5.69 0.98
CA LYS A 35 18.66 5.71 0.08
C LYS A 35 18.31 5.44 -1.40
N ILE A 36 18.40 6.50 -2.22
CA ILE A 36 18.62 6.64 -3.70
C ILE A 36 17.96 5.59 -4.65
N THR A 37 17.98 4.30 -4.36
CA THR A 37 17.32 3.22 -5.11
C THR A 37 15.79 3.26 -5.04
N PHE A 38 15.21 3.96 -4.06
CA PHE A 38 13.76 3.97 -3.80
C PHE A 38 12.98 5.01 -4.63
N LEU A 39 13.67 6.02 -5.18
CA LEU A 39 13.05 7.11 -5.94
C LEU A 39 12.77 6.74 -7.41
N GLU A 40 13.42 5.70 -7.93
CA GLU A 40 13.25 5.25 -9.31
C GLU A 40 12.21 4.12 -9.46
N ALA A 41 11.89 3.43 -8.36
CA ALA A 41 11.00 2.28 -8.39
C ALA A 41 9.60 2.69 -8.86
N LYS A 42 9.14 2.11 -9.97
CA LYS A 42 7.78 2.32 -10.49
C LYS A 42 6.80 1.30 -9.94
N ASP A 43 7.28 0.10 -9.61
CA ASP A 43 6.51 -0.98 -8.98
C ASP A 43 7.25 -1.54 -7.75
N ILE A 44 6.49 -2.01 -6.76
CA ILE A 44 7.06 -2.58 -5.51
C ILE A 44 7.94 -3.80 -5.75
N THR A 45 7.73 -4.53 -6.85
CA THR A 45 8.56 -5.69 -7.24
C THR A 45 9.99 -5.29 -7.60
N GLU A 46 10.24 -4.03 -7.95
CA GLU A 46 11.58 -3.49 -8.17
C GLU A 46 12.39 -3.37 -6.87
N LEU A 47 11.72 -3.41 -5.71
CA LEU A 47 12.38 -3.48 -4.40
C LEU A 47 12.92 -4.88 -4.06
N GLY A 48 12.73 -5.85 -4.96
CA GLY A 48 13.13 -7.24 -4.80
C GLY A 48 11.99 -8.15 -4.34
N THR A 49 12.33 -9.39 -4.04
CA THR A 49 11.36 -10.39 -3.57
C THR A 49 10.71 -9.98 -2.24
N LEU A 50 9.58 -10.60 -1.91
CA LEU A 50 8.87 -10.37 -0.65
C LEU A 50 9.77 -10.48 0.60
N LYS A 51 10.78 -11.37 0.58
CA LYS A 51 11.74 -11.56 1.67
C LYS A 51 12.87 -10.52 1.67
N GLU A 52 13.26 -10.02 0.50
CA GLU A 52 14.28 -8.96 0.40
C GLU A 52 13.69 -7.62 0.80
N ALA A 53 12.51 -7.30 0.26
CA ALA A 53 11.76 -6.10 0.56
C ALA A 53 11.29 -6.04 2.02
N SER A 54 11.10 -7.19 2.69
CA SER A 54 10.68 -7.19 4.11
C SER A 54 11.69 -6.45 5.00
N LYS A 55 12.97 -6.43 4.66
CA LYS A 55 14.00 -5.69 5.41
C LYS A 55 13.79 -4.17 5.40
N LEU A 56 12.99 -3.66 4.47
CA LEU A 56 12.64 -2.23 4.34
C LEU A 56 11.40 -1.89 5.16
N PHE A 57 10.47 -2.84 5.33
CA PHE A 57 9.14 -2.59 5.90
C PHE A 57 8.93 -3.21 7.28
N VAL A 58 9.70 -4.24 7.62
CA VAL A 58 9.59 -4.99 8.86
C VAL A 58 10.84 -4.74 9.72
N PRO A 59 10.69 -4.26 10.96
CA PRO A 59 11.82 -4.04 11.86
C PRO A 59 12.63 -5.32 12.10
N GLY A 60 13.95 -5.17 12.27
CA GLY A 60 14.82 -6.27 12.68
C GLY A 60 14.38 -6.87 14.03
N GLY A 61 14.38 -8.19 14.13
CA GLY A 61 13.94 -8.92 15.33
C GLY A 61 12.42 -9.14 15.42
N ALA A 62 11.62 -8.67 14.47
CA ALA A 62 10.21 -9.01 14.38
C ALA A 62 10.00 -10.49 14.04
N LYS A 63 8.96 -11.09 14.63
CA LYS A 63 8.49 -12.44 14.26
C LYS A 63 7.45 -12.31 13.16
N ILE A 64 7.82 -12.66 11.93
CA ILE A 64 6.88 -12.65 10.79
C ILE A 64 5.98 -13.89 10.89
N TYR A 65 4.66 -13.67 10.88
CA TYR A 65 3.64 -14.70 10.85
C TYR A 65 3.20 -15.02 9.42
N SER A 66 3.02 -13.99 8.59
CA SER A 66 2.63 -14.14 7.19
C SER A 66 3.27 -13.07 6.34
N ALA A 67 3.60 -13.44 5.11
CA ALA A 67 3.95 -12.49 4.07
C ALA A 67 3.29 -12.96 2.77
N ARG A 68 2.69 -12.04 2.02
CA ARG A 68 2.12 -12.37 0.70
C ARG A 68 2.12 -11.20 -0.27
N THR A 69 2.13 -11.52 -1.55
CA THR A 69 1.91 -10.56 -2.63
C THR A 69 0.42 -10.49 -2.95
N ILE A 70 -0.12 -9.27 -3.02
CA ILE A 70 -1.50 -9.00 -3.41
C ILE A 70 -1.47 -8.17 -4.69
N LYS A 71 -2.22 -8.59 -5.70
CA LYS A 71 -2.40 -7.80 -6.94
C LYS A 71 -3.82 -7.25 -6.95
N VAL A 72 -3.94 -5.93 -7.02
CA VAL A 72 -5.23 -5.24 -7.08
C VAL A 72 -5.39 -4.66 -8.49
N LYS A 73 -6.52 -4.97 -9.14
CA LYS A 73 -6.85 -4.45 -10.46
C LYS A 73 -7.20 -2.96 -10.37
N ASP A 74 -6.57 -2.15 -11.19
CA ASP A 74 -6.92 -0.75 -11.40
C ASP A 74 -8.13 -0.66 -12.35
N GLN A 75 -9.32 -0.71 -11.78
CA GLN A 75 -10.55 -0.69 -12.56
C GLN A 75 -10.78 0.65 -13.27
N GLU A 76 -10.30 1.77 -12.73
CA GLU A 76 -10.53 3.09 -13.33
C GLU A 76 -9.65 3.29 -14.56
N GLY A 77 -8.37 2.91 -14.51
CA GLY A 77 -7.48 2.91 -15.67
C GLY A 77 -8.02 2.01 -16.78
N ILE A 78 -8.50 0.81 -16.44
CA ILE A 78 -9.12 -0.11 -17.40
C ILE A 78 -10.39 0.52 -18.00
N ARG A 79 -11.24 1.15 -17.19
CA ARG A 79 -12.49 1.80 -17.67
C ARG A 79 -12.20 2.97 -18.61
N LEU A 80 -11.26 3.84 -18.25
CA LEU A 80 -10.87 5.00 -19.06
C LEU A 80 -10.28 4.55 -20.40
N PHE A 81 -9.34 3.60 -20.35
CA PHE A 81 -8.73 3.02 -21.54
C PHE A 81 -9.81 2.42 -22.46
N LEU A 82 -10.64 1.50 -21.94
CA LEU A 82 -11.69 0.89 -22.73
C LEU A 82 -12.68 1.93 -23.27
N SER A 83 -12.95 3.02 -22.54
CA SER A 83 -13.81 4.10 -23.01
C SER A 83 -13.24 4.84 -24.22
N ILE A 84 -11.93 5.07 -24.26
CA ILE A 84 -11.25 5.72 -25.40
C ILE A 84 -11.31 4.83 -26.64
N PHE A 85 -11.15 3.52 -26.48
CA PHE A 85 -11.04 2.58 -27.60
C PHE A 85 -12.34 1.88 -27.99
N LYS A 86 -13.46 2.14 -27.30
CA LYS A 86 -14.77 1.53 -27.55
C LYS A 86 -15.25 1.62 -29.00
N GLY A 87 -14.85 2.65 -29.74
CA GLY A 87 -15.21 2.86 -31.15
C GLY A 87 -14.18 2.37 -32.17
N ILE A 88 -12.95 2.09 -31.74
CA ILE A 88 -11.84 1.68 -32.61
C ILE A 88 -11.68 0.16 -32.60
N LEU A 89 -11.99 -0.47 -31.47
CA LEU A 89 -11.71 -1.87 -31.25
C LEU A 89 -12.83 -2.76 -31.79
N GLN A 90 -12.50 -3.66 -32.71
CA GLN A 90 -13.44 -4.67 -33.18
C GLN A 90 -13.90 -5.53 -31.99
N LYS A 91 -15.21 -5.79 -31.87
CA LYS A 91 -15.80 -6.56 -30.74
C LYS A 91 -15.10 -7.91 -30.50
N ALA A 92 -14.60 -8.55 -31.56
CA ALA A 92 -13.84 -9.80 -31.48
C ALA A 92 -12.50 -9.66 -30.73
N MET A 93 -11.85 -8.49 -30.80
CA MET A 93 -10.60 -8.19 -30.09
C MET A 93 -10.81 -7.56 -28.72
N ALA A 94 -12.02 -7.09 -28.40
CA ALA A 94 -12.32 -6.45 -27.12
C ALA A 94 -12.06 -7.36 -25.91
N SER A 95 -12.38 -8.65 -26.02
CA SER A 95 -12.12 -9.61 -24.93
C SER A 95 -10.62 -9.84 -24.71
N VAL A 96 -9.83 -9.91 -25.79
CA VAL A 96 -8.38 -10.13 -25.73
C VAL A 96 -7.69 -8.91 -25.15
N VAL A 97 -8.04 -7.72 -25.64
CA VAL A 97 -7.51 -6.45 -25.11
C VAL A 97 -7.93 -6.28 -23.65
N LYS A 98 -9.19 -6.51 -23.28
CA LYS A 98 -9.60 -6.44 -21.88
C LYS A 98 -8.78 -7.38 -20.98
N LEU A 99 -8.50 -8.61 -21.43
CA LEU A 99 -7.70 -9.56 -20.66
C LEU A 99 -6.25 -9.10 -20.51
N LEU A 100 -5.64 -8.61 -21.59
CA LEU A 100 -4.27 -8.07 -21.56
C LEU A 100 -4.18 -6.86 -20.62
N TYR A 101 -5.15 -5.95 -20.69
CA TYR A 101 -5.19 -4.76 -19.82
C TYR A 101 -5.50 -5.10 -18.37
N GLU A 102 -6.33 -6.10 -18.08
CA GLU A 102 -6.53 -6.58 -16.70
C GLU A 102 -5.25 -7.12 -16.07
N ILE A 103 -4.31 -7.64 -16.87
CA ILE A 103 -3.01 -8.12 -16.40
C ILE A 103 -2.03 -6.95 -16.22
N ILE A 104 -2.06 -5.97 -17.14
CA ILE A 104 -1.12 -4.83 -17.16
C ILE A 104 -1.50 -3.77 -16.10
N PHE A 105 -2.78 -3.49 -15.92
CA PHE A 105 -3.30 -2.52 -14.95
C PHE A 105 -3.56 -3.17 -13.60
N CYS A 106 -2.60 -3.96 -13.11
CA CYS A 106 -2.60 -4.47 -11.75
C CYS A 106 -1.52 -3.75 -10.95
N ARG A 107 -1.89 -3.19 -9.80
CA ARG A 107 -0.90 -2.70 -8.83
C ARG A 107 -0.53 -3.82 -7.88
N THR A 108 0.76 -3.97 -7.64
CA THR A 108 1.29 -4.98 -6.74
C THR A 108 1.46 -4.38 -5.34
N TYR A 109 1.03 -5.12 -4.33
CA TYR A 109 1.14 -4.78 -2.92
C TYR A 109 1.85 -5.92 -2.18
N TYR A 110 2.74 -5.56 -1.26
CA TYR A 110 3.32 -6.50 -0.32
C TYR A 110 2.61 -6.38 1.02
N PHE A 111 2.16 -7.52 1.52
CA PHE A 111 1.52 -7.63 2.81
C PHE A 111 2.40 -8.41 3.77
N TYR A 112 2.58 -7.88 4.97
CA TYR A 112 3.31 -8.49 6.06
C TYR A 112 2.46 -8.49 7.32
N GLU A 113 2.37 -9.64 7.98
CA GLU A 113 1.79 -9.79 9.30
C GLU A 113 2.87 -10.28 10.24
N PHE A 114 3.17 -9.50 11.27
CA PHE A 114 4.30 -9.77 12.16
C PHE A 114 4.04 -9.23 13.55
N ARG A 115 4.78 -9.77 14.51
CA ARG A 115 4.84 -9.23 15.86
C ARG A 115 6.12 -8.45 16.08
N PHE A 116 5.98 -7.28 16.67
CA PHE A 116 7.09 -6.43 17.10
C PHE A 116 6.70 -5.72 18.41
N ASP A 117 7.58 -5.77 19.41
CA ASP A 117 7.39 -5.12 20.73
C ASP A 117 5.99 -5.33 21.36
N ARG A 118 5.56 -6.60 21.43
CA ARG A 118 4.23 -7.04 21.94
C ARG A 118 3.01 -6.57 21.14
N GLN A 119 3.22 -5.87 20.04
CA GLN A 119 2.17 -5.51 19.09
C GLN A 119 2.12 -6.51 17.95
N HIS A 120 0.91 -6.87 17.55
CA HIS A 120 0.63 -7.56 16.31
C HIS A 120 0.34 -6.50 15.24
N VAL A 121 1.02 -6.61 14.10
CA VAL A 121 1.00 -5.64 13.02
C VAL A 121 0.59 -6.32 11.72
N ALA A 122 -0.40 -5.76 11.03
CA ALA A 122 -0.68 -6.03 9.62
C ALA A 122 -0.26 -4.80 8.83
N LEU A 123 0.69 -4.96 7.91
CA LEU A 123 1.25 -3.91 7.10
C LEU A 123 1.06 -4.24 5.63
N MET A 124 0.57 -3.27 4.86
CA MET A 124 0.48 -3.31 3.41
C MET A 124 1.32 -2.17 2.84
N ALA A 125 2.16 -2.47 1.86
CA ALA A 125 2.98 -1.50 1.15
C ALA A 125 2.80 -1.64 -0.36
N THR A 126 2.90 -0.52 -1.08
CA THR A 126 3.01 -0.47 -2.54
C THR A 126 3.87 0.71 -2.96
N VAL A 127 4.37 0.67 -4.20
CA VAL A 127 5.11 1.76 -4.83
C VAL A 127 4.32 2.20 -6.05
N ASP A 128 4.11 3.50 -6.16
CA ASP A 128 3.56 4.12 -7.36
C ASP A 128 4.31 5.42 -7.64
N SER A 129 4.81 5.56 -8.86
CA SER A 129 5.41 6.79 -9.37
C SER A 129 6.56 7.30 -8.48
N GLY A 130 7.44 6.39 -8.03
CA GLY A 130 8.58 6.69 -7.15
C GLY A 130 8.18 7.03 -5.70
N LYS A 131 6.89 6.94 -5.36
CA LYS A 131 6.39 7.13 -4.00
C LYS A 131 5.94 5.80 -3.44
N THR A 132 6.34 5.54 -2.20
CA THR A 132 5.81 4.40 -1.47
C THR A 132 4.68 4.82 -0.57
N TYR A 133 3.69 3.95 -0.54
CA TYR A 133 2.50 4.08 0.28
C TYR A 133 2.46 2.87 1.19
N ILE A 134 2.24 3.14 2.47
CA ILE A 134 2.17 2.12 3.51
C ILE A 134 0.86 2.35 4.26
N ALA A 135 0.13 1.28 4.53
CA ALA A 135 -0.94 1.26 5.52
C ALA A 135 -0.59 0.17 6.52
N ALA A 136 -0.76 0.46 7.79
CA ALA A 136 -0.56 -0.52 8.84
C ALA A 136 -1.72 -0.46 9.83
N ALA A 137 -2.07 -1.61 10.39
CA ALA A 137 -2.95 -1.74 11.53
C ALA A 137 -2.16 -2.46 12.63
N THR A 138 -2.22 -1.92 13.84
CA THR A 138 -1.48 -2.42 15.00
C THR A 138 -2.43 -2.64 16.16
N ALA A 139 -2.33 -3.76 16.85
CA ALA A 139 -2.99 -3.95 18.13
C ALA A 139 -2.26 -4.98 19.01
N PRO A 140 -2.48 -4.96 20.34
CA PRO A 140 -1.97 -6.01 21.22
C PRO A 140 -2.50 -7.39 20.84
N GLU A 141 -1.72 -8.45 21.08
CA GLU A 141 -2.09 -9.83 20.72
C GLU A 141 -3.46 -10.24 21.28
N THR A 142 -3.77 -9.85 22.52
CA THR A 142 -5.05 -10.14 23.17
C THR A 142 -6.26 -9.56 22.43
N ARG A 143 -6.09 -8.45 21.70
CA ARG A 143 -7.14 -7.88 20.85
C ARG A 143 -7.07 -8.39 19.43
N TRP A 144 -5.90 -8.83 18.96
CA TRP A 144 -5.76 -9.36 17.62
C TRP A 144 -6.61 -10.62 17.39
N GLU A 145 -6.81 -11.43 18.43
CA GLU A 145 -7.68 -12.61 18.37
C GLU A 145 -9.15 -12.24 18.11
N THR A 146 -9.62 -11.11 18.64
CA THR A 146 -11.01 -10.66 18.48
C THR A 146 -11.19 -9.76 17.25
N ASP A 147 -10.32 -8.78 17.08
CA ASP A 147 -10.48 -7.69 16.09
C ASP A 147 -9.59 -7.88 14.84
N GLY A 148 -8.74 -8.90 14.80
CA GLY A 148 -7.72 -9.08 13.76
C GLY A 148 -8.27 -9.17 12.34
N VAL A 149 -9.50 -9.69 12.15
CA VAL A 149 -10.16 -9.71 10.84
C VAL A 149 -10.46 -8.30 10.36
N THR A 150 -10.98 -7.44 11.23
CA THR A 150 -11.28 -6.03 10.94
C THR A 150 -9.98 -5.25 10.70
N LEU A 151 -8.95 -5.49 11.51
CA LEU A 151 -7.66 -4.81 11.39
C LEU A 151 -6.90 -5.20 10.11
N ARG A 152 -6.90 -6.48 9.73
CA ARG A 152 -6.36 -6.92 8.43
C ARG A 152 -7.14 -6.30 7.27
N SER A 153 -8.46 -6.27 7.37
CA SER A 153 -9.31 -5.63 6.34
C SER A 153 -9.02 -4.14 6.21
N ALA A 154 -8.78 -3.43 7.32
CA ALA A 154 -8.42 -2.02 7.31
C ALA A 154 -7.03 -1.75 6.71
N ALA A 155 -6.06 -2.63 6.95
CA ALA A 155 -4.75 -2.52 6.30
C ALA A 155 -4.82 -2.82 4.79
N VAL A 156 -5.67 -3.78 4.40
CA VAL A 156 -5.83 -4.24 3.00
C VAL A 156 -6.74 -3.32 2.18
N SER A 157 -7.61 -2.53 2.82
CA SER A 157 -8.52 -1.61 2.10
C SER A 157 -7.83 -0.41 1.48
N MET A 158 -6.53 -0.22 1.73
CA MET A 158 -5.73 0.81 1.06
C MET A 158 -5.69 0.53 -0.44
N SER A 159 -6.45 1.31 -1.20
CA SER A 159 -6.39 1.38 -2.66
C SER A 159 -5.91 2.77 -3.04
N LEU A 160 -4.79 2.86 -3.76
CA LEU A 160 -4.40 4.11 -4.42
C LEU A 160 -5.27 4.27 -5.66
N ALA A 161 -6.08 5.33 -5.69
CA ALA A 161 -6.80 5.79 -6.87
C ALA A 161 -5.87 6.69 -7.70
#